data_AF-A0A087U2B3-F1
#
_entry.id   AF-A0A087U2B3-F1
#
_cell.length_a   1.000
_cell.length_b   1.000
_cell.length_c   1.000
_cell.angle_alpha   90.00
_cell.angle_beta   90.00
_cell.angle_gamma   90.00
#
_symmetry.space_group_name_H-M   'P 1'
#
loop_
_entity.id
_entity.type
_entity.pdbx_description
1 polymer ?
#
loop_
_entity_poly.entity_id
_entity_poly.type
_entity_poly.pdbx_seq_one_letter_code
_entity_poly.pdbx_strand_id
1 'polypeptide(L)'
;MSRIVLLIFAVSAVQGAILPFLRTPRHDGVKRVCQLTADNFTNVVTAADTAVVIVKEPQAASKSVCPTELEIFEEVTAQVLRKRNSIVCETTSDVLSGKTSDASVQIQPGDVYIYKKGRGIPYYGKRSTRALLNHLFKVNGTQINVITGKIDKIAFDAVEEVKVVGFFMQGTPDYQAFEDVAARLSPSVRFYVTFDRLVAKHLKLSTVGQIHLLKPFNKIPVPCPQNPATVADIEAFIKANKGSLLSKINEQNLYDPSLIDPSKILILAVGEETSSLGGYFYRLVTKLVRNNTENAEFEKLNIIWIEPQIFPTIHLVMDDLETTLGIPNKLPAFGALNVTTLQSSWLNTSTLNCSGDKLSDAVNLEILQEFLNGVITNTLIPVRIGAQTFVQTPTSQTVVENSDVVLECVIENPVGDCLWLKDGRNIGYNLDRYPHYNWRGDHLTGDCSLVISSATLGRDNGEWICEITGDQDNPTLTSPPAKLLITAAPEPSPSENVKTE
;
A
#
# COMPACT_ATOMS: atom_id res chain seq x y z
N MET A 1 -6.12 70.49 13.44
CA MET A 1 -6.52 69.07 13.58
C MET A 1 -7.22 68.63 12.30
N SER A 2 -7.04 67.37 11.91
CA SER A 2 -7.71 66.67 10.80
C SER A 2 -7.09 66.76 9.39
N ARG A 3 -5.87 66.22 9.27
CA ARG A 3 -5.45 65.43 8.11
C ARG A 3 -4.80 64.18 8.70
N ILE A 4 -5.41 63.01 8.52
CA ILE A 4 -4.93 61.62 8.65
C ILE A 4 -6.18 60.78 8.97
N VAL A 5 -7.04 60.53 7.99
CA VAL A 5 -7.92 59.34 7.92
C VAL A 5 -8.32 59.19 6.45
N LEU A 6 -7.42 58.76 5.57
CA LEU A 6 -7.82 58.21 4.26
C LEU A 6 -6.66 57.45 3.59
N LEU A 7 -6.12 56.42 4.26
CA LEU A 7 -5.10 55.56 3.63
C LEU A 7 -5.04 54.14 4.25
N ILE A 8 -6.18 53.58 4.68
CA ILE A 8 -6.27 52.18 5.16
C ILE A 8 -7.51 51.44 4.60
N PHE A 9 -7.96 51.75 3.38
CA PHE A 9 -9.06 51.00 2.73
C PHE A 9 -8.81 50.63 1.27
N ALA A 10 -7.54 50.64 0.81
CA ALA A 10 -7.17 50.22 -0.54
C ALA A 10 -6.31 48.93 -0.58
N VAL A 11 -6.20 48.19 0.54
CA VAL A 11 -5.42 46.93 0.59
C VAL A 11 -6.33 45.68 0.63
N SER A 12 -7.62 45.82 0.96
CA SER A 12 -8.53 44.67 1.05
C SER A 12 -9.07 44.14 -0.28
N ALA A 13 -8.98 44.91 -1.38
CA ALA A 13 -9.47 44.48 -2.69
C ALA A 13 -8.45 43.62 -3.47
N VAL A 14 -7.14 43.74 -3.17
CA VAL A 14 -6.09 43.01 -3.89
C VAL A 14 -5.76 41.66 -3.25
N GLN A 15 -6.05 41.49 -1.95
CA GLN A 15 -5.81 40.23 -1.23
C GLN A 15 -6.73 39.07 -1.68
N GLY A 16 -7.85 39.34 -2.35
CA GLY A 16 -8.78 38.32 -2.84
C GLY A 16 -8.55 37.84 -4.28
N ALA A 17 -7.68 38.49 -5.06
CA ALA A 17 -7.62 38.25 -6.50
C ALA A 17 -6.82 37.00 -6.90
N ILE A 18 -5.73 36.66 -6.17
CA ILE A 18 -4.86 35.53 -6.53
C ILE A 18 -5.31 34.20 -5.94
N LEU A 19 -5.93 34.21 -4.75
CA LEU A 19 -6.32 32.99 -4.02
C LEU A 19 -7.25 32.06 -4.83
N PRO A 20 -8.22 32.56 -5.61
CA PRO A 20 -9.02 31.70 -6.49
C PRO A 20 -8.19 30.97 -7.55
N PHE A 21 -7.09 31.54 -8.03
CA PHE A 21 -6.19 30.91 -9.01
C PHE A 21 -5.27 29.84 -8.40
N LEU A 22 -5.13 29.80 -7.08
CA LEU A 22 -4.36 28.77 -6.38
C LEU A 22 -5.18 27.50 -6.09
N ARG A 23 -6.49 27.52 -6.35
CA ARG A 23 -7.40 26.39 -6.13
C ARG A 23 -7.69 25.68 -7.44
N THR A 24 -7.87 24.37 -7.37
CA THR A 24 -8.51 23.62 -8.47
C THR A 24 -9.96 24.10 -8.61
N PRO A 25 -10.42 24.43 -9.84
CA PRO A 25 -11.78 24.90 -10.02
C PRO A 25 -12.79 23.79 -9.70
N ARG A 26 -13.99 24.17 -9.27
CA ARG A 26 -15.12 23.24 -9.21
C ARG A 26 -15.58 22.92 -10.63
N HIS A 27 -16.09 21.70 -10.83
CA HIS A 27 -16.69 21.30 -12.09
C HIS A 27 -17.83 22.26 -12.46
N ASP A 28 -17.82 22.77 -13.69
CA ASP A 28 -18.79 23.76 -14.17
C ASP A 28 -20.04 23.14 -14.83
N GLY A 29 -20.19 21.81 -14.75
CA GLY A 29 -21.35 21.07 -15.28
C GLY A 29 -21.26 20.75 -16.78
N VAL A 30 -20.23 21.23 -17.48
CA VAL A 30 -20.04 20.96 -18.90
C VAL A 30 -19.15 19.74 -19.08
N LYS A 31 -19.70 18.68 -19.71
CA LYS A 31 -18.94 17.49 -20.08
C LYS A 31 -17.95 17.77 -21.20
N ARG A 32 -16.69 17.38 -21.02
CA ARG A 32 -15.58 17.64 -21.93
C ARG A 32 -14.79 16.39 -22.30
N VAL A 33 -14.91 15.32 -21.51
CA VAL A 33 -14.16 14.09 -21.74
C VAL A 33 -14.60 13.45 -23.05
N CYS A 34 -13.63 13.20 -23.93
CA CYS A 34 -13.86 12.58 -25.22
C CYS A 34 -13.87 11.05 -25.12
N GLN A 35 -14.48 10.37 -26.09
CA GLN A 35 -14.51 8.90 -26.15
C GLN A 35 -13.50 8.40 -27.17
N LEU A 36 -12.58 7.53 -26.74
CA LEU A 36 -11.66 6.86 -27.64
C LEU A 36 -12.16 5.47 -27.99
N THR A 37 -12.04 5.16 -29.27
CA THR A 37 -12.34 3.86 -29.89
C THR A 37 -11.12 3.40 -30.66
N ALA A 38 -11.07 2.13 -31.04
CA ALA A 38 -9.97 1.59 -31.84
C ALA A 38 -9.68 2.42 -33.12
N ASP A 39 -10.74 2.98 -33.74
CA ASP A 39 -10.66 3.72 -35.00
C ASP A 39 -10.14 5.16 -34.83
N ASN A 40 -10.52 5.84 -33.75
CA ASN A 40 -10.19 7.26 -33.56
C ASN A 40 -8.95 7.50 -32.68
N PHE A 41 -8.49 6.48 -31.93
CA PHE A 41 -7.49 6.62 -30.87
C PHE A 41 -6.25 7.39 -31.34
N THR A 42 -5.61 6.90 -32.39
CA THR A 42 -4.34 7.46 -32.88
C THR A 42 -4.52 8.89 -33.38
N ASN A 43 -5.58 9.16 -34.13
CA ASN A 43 -5.81 10.49 -34.70
C ASN A 43 -6.09 11.53 -33.61
N VAL A 44 -6.90 11.17 -32.61
CA VAL A 44 -7.27 12.09 -31.51
C VAL A 44 -6.08 12.36 -30.61
N VAL A 45 -5.35 11.31 -30.20
CA VAL A 45 -4.21 11.42 -29.29
C VAL A 45 -3.02 12.16 -29.90
N THR A 46 -2.77 12.00 -31.20
CA THR A 46 -1.65 12.67 -31.89
C THR A 46 -1.95 14.11 -32.30
N ALA A 47 -3.22 14.51 -32.36
CA ALA A 47 -3.61 15.89 -32.69
C ALA A 47 -3.35 16.88 -31.54
N ALA A 48 -3.30 16.40 -30.29
CA ALA A 48 -3.02 17.22 -29.11
C ALA A 48 -1.55 17.16 -28.70
N ASP A 49 -1.02 18.24 -28.10
CA ASP A 49 0.33 18.21 -27.50
C ASP A 49 0.40 17.22 -26.34
N THR A 50 -0.72 17.07 -25.62
CA THR A 50 -0.87 16.14 -24.49
C THR A 50 -2.29 15.60 -24.45
N ALA A 51 -2.44 14.27 -24.43
CA ALA A 51 -3.73 13.63 -24.20
C ALA A 51 -3.67 12.83 -22.90
N VAL A 52 -4.61 13.06 -21.99
CA VAL A 52 -4.81 12.25 -20.79
C VAL A 52 -5.90 11.24 -21.09
N VAL A 53 -5.57 9.97 -21.03
CA VAL A 53 -6.46 8.85 -21.38
C VAL A 53 -6.76 8.06 -20.11
N ILE A 54 -8.03 7.98 -19.74
CA ILE A 54 -8.53 7.23 -18.57
C ILE A 54 -9.16 5.92 -19.04
N VAL A 55 -8.81 4.82 -18.39
CA VAL A 55 -9.41 3.51 -18.66
C VAL A 55 -10.68 3.35 -17.83
N LYS A 56 -11.80 3.02 -18.46
CA LYS A 56 -13.09 2.78 -17.83
C LYS A 56 -13.50 1.33 -17.96
N GLU A 57 -14.35 0.90 -17.03
CA GLU A 57 -15.08 -0.36 -17.19
C GLU A 57 -15.97 -0.30 -18.43
N PRO A 58 -16.12 -1.42 -19.18
CA PRO A 58 -17.18 -1.53 -20.18
C PRO A 58 -18.52 -1.27 -19.49
N GLN A 59 -19.32 -0.32 -19.99
CA GLN A 59 -20.53 0.14 -19.32
C GLN A 59 -21.41 -1.02 -18.80
N ALA A 60 -21.46 -1.21 -17.48
CA ALA A 60 -22.52 -1.96 -16.82
C ALA A 60 -23.70 -1.01 -16.57
N ALA A 61 -24.94 -1.51 -16.75
CA ALA A 61 -26.18 -0.74 -16.80
C ALA A 61 -26.60 0.01 -15.50
N SER A 62 -25.75 0.07 -14.48
CA SER A 62 -26.05 0.72 -13.20
C SER A 62 -25.58 2.18 -13.22
N LYS A 63 -26.46 3.10 -13.64
CA LYS A 63 -26.23 4.55 -13.47
C LYS A 63 -26.32 4.90 -11.98
N SER A 64 -25.19 5.07 -11.30
CA SER A 64 -25.19 5.75 -10.01
C SER A 64 -25.68 7.19 -10.19
N VAL A 65 -26.48 7.68 -9.25
CA VAL A 65 -27.02 9.05 -9.27
C VAL A 65 -25.93 10.08 -8.94
N CYS A 66 -24.90 9.67 -8.19
CA CYS A 66 -23.75 10.49 -7.84
C CYS A 66 -22.56 10.20 -8.77
N PRO A 67 -21.86 11.24 -9.27
CA PRO A 67 -20.62 11.05 -10.02
C PRO A 67 -19.56 10.36 -9.16
N THR A 68 -18.81 9.45 -9.77
CA THR A 68 -17.68 8.80 -9.09
C THR A 68 -16.50 9.78 -8.91
N GLU A 69 -15.60 9.50 -7.96
CA GLU A 69 -14.34 10.26 -7.78
C GLU A 69 -13.56 10.38 -9.11
N LEU A 70 -13.54 9.28 -9.89
CA LEU A 70 -12.88 9.24 -11.19
C LEU A 70 -13.55 10.13 -12.23
N GLU A 71 -14.89 10.19 -12.26
CA GLU A 71 -15.67 11.10 -13.13
C GLU A 71 -15.44 12.57 -12.79
N ILE A 72 -15.36 12.90 -11.50
CA ILE A 72 -15.05 14.27 -11.07
C ILE A 72 -13.63 14.62 -11.49
N PHE A 73 -12.68 13.70 -11.29
CA PHE A 73 -11.28 13.89 -11.65
C PHE A 73 -11.08 14.18 -13.14
N GLU A 74 -11.68 13.38 -14.03
CA GLU A 74 -11.50 13.53 -15.48
C GLU A 74 -12.12 14.84 -16.01
N GLU A 75 -13.33 15.17 -15.59
CA GLU A 75 -14.03 16.36 -16.09
C GLU A 75 -13.40 17.66 -15.56
N VAL A 76 -13.00 17.70 -14.28
CA VAL A 76 -12.28 18.85 -13.72
C VAL A 76 -10.91 19.00 -14.38
N THR A 77 -10.23 17.89 -14.69
CA THR A 77 -8.96 17.92 -15.44
C THR A 77 -9.16 18.48 -16.84
N ALA A 78 -10.20 18.04 -17.55
CA ALA A 78 -10.54 18.54 -18.87
C ALA A 78 -10.86 20.05 -18.84
N GLN A 79 -11.58 20.50 -17.82
CA GLN A 79 -11.89 21.92 -17.60
C GLN A 79 -10.63 22.77 -17.39
N VAL A 80 -9.67 22.29 -16.60
CA VAL A 80 -8.41 23.02 -16.35
C VAL A 80 -7.53 23.06 -17.61
N LEU A 81 -7.49 21.96 -18.37
CA LEU A 81 -6.64 21.83 -19.55
C LEU A 81 -7.24 22.46 -20.81
N ARG A 82 -8.52 22.86 -20.83
CA ARG A 82 -9.25 23.35 -22.03
C ARG A 82 -8.59 24.47 -22.84
N LYS A 83 -7.77 25.31 -22.19
CA LYS A 83 -7.07 26.45 -22.84
C LYS A 83 -5.63 26.09 -23.25
N ARG A 84 -5.21 24.85 -23.00
CA ARG A 84 -3.96 24.25 -23.47
C ARG A 84 -4.29 23.41 -24.70
N ASN A 85 -3.32 23.13 -25.56
CA ASN A 85 -3.48 22.13 -26.63
C ASN A 85 -3.45 20.72 -26.02
N SER A 86 -4.36 20.46 -25.08
CA SER A 86 -4.41 19.24 -24.28
C SER A 86 -5.84 18.74 -24.16
N ILE A 87 -6.01 17.44 -24.28
CA ILE A 87 -7.33 16.78 -24.26
C ILE A 87 -7.38 15.75 -23.14
N VAL A 88 -8.58 15.46 -22.67
CA VAL A 88 -8.86 14.39 -21.71
C VAL A 88 -9.91 13.50 -22.34
N CYS A 89 -9.65 12.20 -22.35
CA CYS A 89 -10.54 11.23 -22.97
C CYS A 89 -10.59 9.95 -22.14
N GLU A 90 -11.65 9.19 -22.33
CA GLU A 90 -11.79 7.85 -21.76
C GLU A 90 -11.76 6.77 -22.85
N THR A 91 -11.41 5.56 -22.45
CA THR A 91 -11.31 4.38 -23.31
C THR A 91 -11.55 3.12 -22.48
N THR A 92 -11.74 1.99 -23.14
CA THR A 92 -11.76 0.67 -22.49
C THR A 92 -10.39 0.00 -22.54
N SER A 93 -10.16 -0.99 -21.67
CA SER A 93 -8.87 -1.71 -21.58
C SER A 93 -8.47 -2.37 -22.91
N ASP A 94 -9.42 -2.95 -23.64
CA ASP A 94 -9.19 -3.64 -24.92
C ASP A 94 -8.64 -2.72 -26.02
N VAL A 95 -9.13 -1.48 -26.09
CA VAL A 95 -8.62 -0.48 -27.03
C VAL A 95 -7.18 -0.11 -26.71
N LEU A 96 -6.83 -0.03 -25.42
CA LEU A 96 -5.52 0.42 -24.97
C LEU A 96 -4.46 -0.70 -24.97
N SER A 97 -4.84 -1.96 -24.72
CA SER A 97 -3.92 -3.11 -24.66
C SER A 97 -3.09 -3.30 -25.93
N GLY A 98 -3.61 -2.91 -27.10
CA GLY A 98 -2.88 -2.94 -28.37
C GLY A 98 -1.99 -1.72 -28.65
N LYS A 99 -1.92 -0.74 -27.72
CA LYS A 99 -1.28 0.57 -27.93
C LYS A 99 -0.18 0.89 -26.93
N THR A 100 0.02 0.05 -25.90
CA THR A 100 1.09 0.22 -24.91
C THR A 100 2.37 -0.46 -25.39
N SER A 101 3.52 0.12 -25.02
CA SER A 101 4.85 -0.40 -25.39
C SER A 101 5.31 -1.57 -24.50
N ASP A 102 4.66 -1.77 -23.35
CA ASP A 102 4.98 -2.84 -22.41
C ASP A 102 3.80 -3.80 -22.27
N ALA A 103 3.88 -4.94 -22.99
CA ALA A 103 2.87 -5.98 -22.99
C ALA A 103 2.75 -6.74 -21.65
N SER A 104 3.67 -6.52 -20.70
CA SER A 104 3.63 -7.17 -19.38
C SER A 104 2.72 -6.46 -18.38
N VAL A 105 2.30 -5.22 -18.68
CA VAL A 105 1.42 -4.44 -17.80
C VAL A 105 -0.03 -4.75 -18.11
N GLN A 106 -0.74 -5.36 -17.16
CA GLN A 106 -2.18 -5.55 -17.25
C GLN A 106 -2.89 -4.20 -17.06
N ILE A 107 -3.69 -3.81 -18.05
CA ILE A 107 -4.44 -2.56 -18.03
C ILE A 107 -5.78 -2.78 -17.33
N GLN A 108 -6.02 -2.03 -16.27
CA GLN A 108 -7.21 -2.14 -15.44
C GLN A 108 -8.08 -0.88 -15.53
N PRO A 109 -9.40 -1.00 -15.32
CA PRO A 109 -10.25 0.16 -15.11
C PRO A 109 -9.71 1.06 -13.99
N GLY A 110 -9.73 2.37 -14.23
CA GLY A 110 -9.13 3.37 -13.35
C GLY A 110 -7.67 3.70 -13.68
N ASP A 111 -7.01 2.97 -14.60
CA ASP A 111 -5.68 3.34 -15.10
C ASP A 111 -5.71 4.64 -15.89
N VAL A 112 -4.61 5.39 -15.86
CA VAL A 112 -4.48 6.68 -16.54
C VAL A 112 -3.15 6.70 -17.29
N TYR A 113 -3.21 7.11 -18.55
CA TYR A 113 -2.06 7.26 -19.41
C TYR A 113 -1.97 8.69 -19.92
N ILE A 114 -0.75 9.22 -19.95
CA ILE A 114 -0.43 10.53 -20.51
C ILE A 114 0.28 10.29 -21.83
N TYR A 115 -0.38 10.65 -22.92
CA TYR A 115 0.19 10.63 -24.24
C TYR A 115 0.81 11.97 -24.57
N LYS A 116 2.07 11.95 -25.00
CA LYS A 116 2.80 13.14 -25.44
C LYS A 116 3.66 12.79 -26.63
N LYS A 117 3.50 13.53 -27.74
CA LYS A 117 4.17 13.25 -29.03
C LYS A 117 4.00 11.78 -29.46
N GLY A 118 2.80 11.22 -29.28
CA GLY A 118 2.48 9.82 -29.61
C GLY A 118 2.98 8.76 -28.61
N ARG A 119 3.80 9.12 -27.61
CA ARG A 119 4.27 8.20 -26.58
C ARG A 119 3.30 8.17 -25.40
N GLY A 120 2.76 7.00 -25.08
CA GLY A 120 1.96 6.75 -23.87
C GLY A 120 2.82 6.51 -22.65
N ILE A 121 2.58 7.26 -21.57
CA ILE A 121 3.29 7.18 -20.30
C ILE A 121 2.27 6.84 -19.20
N PRO A 122 2.41 5.72 -18.48
CA PRO A 122 1.49 5.40 -17.40
C PRO A 122 1.62 6.42 -16.27
N TYR A 123 0.47 6.85 -15.73
CA TYR A 123 0.38 7.74 -14.58
C TYR A 123 -0.08 6.97 -13.35
N TYR A 124 0.84 6.76 -12.42
CA TYR A 124 0.62 6.03 -11.18
C TYR A 124 0.29 6.92 -9.98
N GLY A 125 0.04 8.21 -10.20
CA GLY A 125 -0.29 9.13 -9.11
C GLY A 125 -1.77 9.13 -8.74
N LYS A 126 -2.05 9.80 -7.62
CA LYS A 126 -3.39 10.04 -7.07
C LYS A 126 -4.33 10.59 -8.14
N ARG A 127 -5.56 10.08 -8.22
CA ARG A 127 -6.61 10.54 -9.14
C ARG A 127 -7.21 11.88 -8.73
N SER A 128 -6.36 12.92 -8.68
CA SER A 128 -6.75 14.30 -8.42
C SER A 128 -6.12 15.23 -9.46
N THR A 129 -6.87 16.23 -9.92
CA THR A 129 -6.38 17.16 -10.96
C THR A 129 -5.10 17.86 -10.54
N ARG A 130 -4.98 18.25 -9.26
CA ARG A 130 -3.76 18.88 -8.72
C ARG A 130 -2.54 17.96 -8.84
N ALA A 131 -2.65 16.70 -8.39
CA ALA A 131 -1.55 15.75 -8.45
C ALA A 131 -1.14 15.46 -9.90
N LEU A 132 -2.11 15.31 -10.81
CA LEU A 132 -1.86 15.10 -12.22
C LEU A 132 -1.17 16.31 -12.88
N LEU A 133 -1.61 17.54 -12.60
CA LEU A 133 -0.97 18.74 -13.16
C LEU A 133 0.51 18.82 -12.76
N ASN A 134 0.83 18.53 -11.49
CA ASN A 134 2.21 18.46 -11.04
C ASN A 134 3.03 17.42 -11.85
N HIS A 135 2.42 16.28 -12.17
CA HIS A 135 3.04 15.26 -13.02
C HIS A 135 3.23 15.75 -14.46
N LEU A 136 2.22 16.40 -15.05
CA LEU A 136 2.29 16.95 -16.41
C LEU A 136 3.42 17.99 -16.55
N PHE A 137 3.64 18.83 -15.53
CA PHE A 137 4.78 19.74 -15.52
C PHE A 137 6.11 19.00 -15.49
N LYS A 138 6.22 17.90 -14.74
CA LYS A 138 7.41 17.02 -14.76
C LYS A 138 7.63 16.41 -16.14
N VAL A 139 6.59 15.86 -16.78
CA VAL A 139 6.62 15.32 -18.16
C VAL A 139 7.02 16.40 -19.18
N ASN A 140 6.69 17.67 -18.91
CA ASN A 140 7.09 18.80 -19.76
C ASN A 140 8.54 19.22 -19.59
N GLY A 141 9.13 19.01 -18.42
CA GLY A 141 10.53 19.34 -18.12
C GLY A 141 11.52 18.18 -18.26
N THR A 142 11.17 17.05 -18.89
CA THR A 142 12.02 15.85 -19.00
C THR A 142 13.21 16.02 -19.94
N GLN A 143 14.16 16.88 -19.57
CA GLN A 143 15.48 16.95 -20.16
C GLN A 143 16.46 16.17 -19.28
N ILE A 144 17.53 15.65 -19.88
CA ILE A 144 18.66 15.11 -19.12
C ILE A 144 19.27 16.26 -18.33
N ASN A 145 19.42 16.09 -17.02
CA ASN A 145 19.98 17.13 -16.16
C ASN A 145 21.52 17.12 -16.24
N VAL A 146 22.11 18.21 -16.71
CA VAL A 146 23.57 18.33 -16.78
C VAL A 146 24.13 18.73 -15.41
N ILE A 147 25.08 17.95 -14.90
CA ILE A 147 25.81 18.24 -13.66
C ILE A 147 27.13 18.93 -14.04
N THR A 148 27.19 20.24 -13.79
CA THR A 148 28.35 21.09 -14.11
C THR A 148 29.20 21.42 -12.89
N GLY A 149 28.66 21.28 -11.68
CA GLY A 149 29.40 21.60 -10.47
C GLY A 149 28.74 21.15 -9.17
N LYS A 150 29.20 21.76 -8.06
CA LYS A 150 28.81 21.37 -6.70
C LYS A 150 27.32 21.57 -6.41
N ILE A 151 26.72 22.66 -6.91
CA ILE A 151 25.30 22.96 -6.68
C ILE A 151 24.42 21.90 -7.34
N ASP A 152 24.68 21.58 -8.61
CA ASP A 152 23.98 20.54 -9.34
C ASP A 152 24.16 19.17 -8.67
N LYS A 153 25.37 18.90 -8.16
CA LYS A 153 25.63 17.67 -7.41
C LYS A 153 24.82 17.58 -6.12
N ILE A 154 24.68 18.69 -5.36
CA ILE A 154 23.84 18.72 -4.16
C ILE A 154 22.39 18.40 -4.52
N ALA A 155 21.87 19.02 -5.58
CA ALA A 155 20.52 18.73 -6.08
C ALA A 155 20.38 17.28 -6.55
N PHE A 156 21.39 16.75 -7.24
CA PHE A 156 21.45 15.35 -7.65
C PHE A 156 21.44 14.42 -6.43
N ASP A 157 22.28 14.65 -5.43
CA ASP A 157 22.40 13.81 -4.22
C ASP A 157 21.09 13.79 -3.42
N ALA A 158 20.35 14.90 -3.37
CA ALA A 158 19.08 15.05 -2.66
C ALA A 158 17.90 14.27 -3.29
N VAL A 159 18.06 13.73 -4.51
CA VAL A 159 17.03 12.91 -5.15
C VAL A 159 17.01 11.51 -4.53
N GLU A 160 15.94 11.21 -3.79
CA GLU A 160 15.65 9.91 -3.16
C GLU A 160 14.81 8.99 -4.06
N GLU A 161 15.11 8.99 -5.36
CA GLU A 161 14.52 8.12 -6.38
C GLU A 161 15.66 7.42 -7.15
N VAL A 162 15.33 6.32 -7.83
CA VAL A 162 16.30 5.68 -8.75
C VAL A 162 16.65 6.66 -9.85
N LYS A 163 17.96 6.89 -10.03
CA LYS A 163 18.51 7.84 -10.99
C LYS A 163 19.71 7.27 -11.71
N VAL A 164 19.89 7.68 -12.97
CA VAL A 164 20.96 7.22 -13.84
C VAL A 164 21.84 8.41 -14.19
N VAL A 165 23.16 8.22 -14.12
CA VAL A 165 24.14 9.26 -14.46
C VAL A 165 25.22 8.71 -15.37
N GLY A 166 25.57 9.44 -16.42
CA GLY A 166 26.65 9.07 -17.33
C GLY A 166 27.72 10.15 -17.49
N PHE A 167 28.92 9.74 -17.87
CA PHE A 167 30.02 10.64 -18.23
C PHE A 167 30.32 10.49 -19.72
N PHE A 168 30.04 11.55 -20.49
CA PHE A 168 30.14 11.51 -21.95
C PHE A 168 30.92 12.71 -22.49
N MET A 169 31.19 12.68 -23.80
CA MET A 169 31.56 13.86 -24.57
C MET A 169 30.34 14.29 -25.40
N GLN A 170 30.21 15.58 -25.68
CA GLN A 170 29.07 16.08 -26.47
C GLN A 170 29.15 15.58 -27.92
N GLY A 171 28.00 15.19 -28.48
CA GLY A 171 27.86 14.80 -29.88
C GLY A 171 28.43 13.41 -30.23
N THR A 172 28.75 12.58 -29.24
CA THR A 172 29.25 11.22 -29.49
C THR A 172 28.11 10.20 -29.63
N PRO A 173 28.31 9.09 -30.38
CA PRO A 173 27.25 8.09 -30.59
C PRO A 173 26.74 7.41 -29.31
N ASP A 174 27.62 7.20 -28.33
CA ASP A 174 27.29 6.67 -27.00
C ASP A 174 26.44 7.65 -26.18
N TYR A 175 26.70 8.95 -26.28
CA TYR A 175 25.84 9.96 -25.68
C TYR A 175 24.45 9.98 -26.36
N GLN A 176 24.39 9.91 -27.69
CA GLN A 176 23.12 9.83 -28.42
C GLN A 176 22.29 8.61 -27.98
N ALA A 177 22.91 7.44 -27.80
CA ALA A 177 22.22 6.26 -27.27
C ALA A 177 21.65 6.50 -25.87
N PHE A 178 22.38 7.21 -25.01
CA PHE A 178 21.91 7.61 -23.68
C PHE A 178 20.74 8.60 -23.75
N GLU A 179 20.78 9.57 -24.67
CA GLU A 179 19.68 10.51 -24.91
C GLU A 179 18.42 9.80 -25.39
N ASP A 180 18.56 8.84 -26.30
CA ASP A 180 17.44 8.05 -26.84
C ASP A 180 16.74 7.25 -25.72
N VAL A 181 17.50 6.63 -24.81
CA VAL A 181 16.94 5.89 -23.67
C VAL A 181 16.31 6.84 -22.66
N ALA A 182 16.95 7.97 -22.37
CA ALA A 182 16.38 8.99 -21.49
C ALA A 182 15.02 9.49 -22.03
N ALA A 183 14.92 9.72 -23.34
CA ALA A 183 13.70 10.13 -24.02
C ALA A 183 12.60 9.05 -23.99
N ARG A 184 12.95 7.77 -23.79
CA ARG A 184 12.01 6.63 -23.68
C ARG A 184 11.61 6.25 -22.27
N LEU A 185 12.42 6.57 -21.26
CA LEU A 185 12.16 6.19 -19.87
C LEU A 185 11.79 7.38 -18.97
N SER A 186 12.00 8.61 -19.41
CA SER A 186 11.50 9.79 -18.68
C SER A 186 9.97 9.87 -18.72
N PRO A 187 9.30 10.39 -17.67
CA PRO A 187 9.84 10.83 -16.39
C PRO A 187 10.02 9.70 -15.36
N SER A 188 9.70 8.45 -15.70
CA SER A 188 9.71 7.31 -14.77
C SER A 188 11.10 7.03 -14.19
N VAL A 189 12.16 7.36 -14.93
CA VAL A 189 13.55 7.33 -14.46
C VAL A 189 14.17 8.71 -14.73
N ARG A 190 14.95 9.23 -13.76
CA ARG A 190 15.66 10.50 -13.91
C ARG A 190 17.06 10.28 -14.47
N PHE A 191 17.39 11.02 -15.52
CA PHE A 191 18.68 10.96 -16.19
C PHE A 191 19.52 12.20 -15.91
N TYR A 192 20.80 11.96 -15.69
CA TYR A 192 21.82 12.97 -15.46
C TYR A 192 23.02 12.71 -16.37
N VAL A 193 23.72 13.77 -16.75
CA VAL A 193 24.97 13.67 -17.50
C VAL A 193 25.98 14.65 -16.95
N THR A 194 27.25 14.29 -17.04
CA THR A 194 28.33 15.27 -16.94
C THR A 194 29.25 15.14 -18.13
N PHE A 195 29.82 16.27 -18.55
CA PHE A 195 30.85 16.34 -19.59
C PHE A 195 32.21 16.74 -19.01
N ASP A 196 32.27 17.01 -17.70
CA ASP A 196 33.47 17.44 -17.00
C ASP A 196 34.11 16.26 -16.24
N ARG A 197 35.40 16.01 -16.48
CA ARG A 197 36.15 14.91 -15.85
C ARG A 197 36.28 15.06 -14.33
N LEU A 198 36.41 16.28 -13.82
CA LEU A 198 36.50 16.55 -12.38
C LEU A 198 35.17 16.25 -11.71
N VAL A 199 34.06 16.64 -12.34
CA VAL A 199 32.71 16.33 -11.84
C VAL A 199 32.45 14.82 -11.91
N ALA A 200 32.80 14.16 -13.01
CA ALA A 200 32.70 12.72 -13.18
C ALA A 200 33.38 11.95 -12.03
N LYS A 201 34.59 12.36 -11.65
CA LYS A 201 35.32 11.76 -10.51
C LYS A 201 34.54 11.83 -9.20
N HIS A 202 33.84 12.94 -8.93
CA HIS A 202 32.98 13.08 -7.75
C HIS A 202 31.68 12.25 -7.81
N LEU A 203 31.28 11.82 -9.01
CA LEU A 203 30.17 10.90 -9.26
C LEU A 203 30.62 9.43 -9.34
N LYS A 204 31.90 9.16 -9.04
CA LYS A 204 32.57 7.84 -9.16
C LYS A 204 32.66 7.33 -10.60
N LEU A 205 32.50 8.20 -11.60
CA LEU A 205 32.68 7.90 -13.02
C LEU A 205 34.13 8.24 -13.42
N SER A 206 34.86 7.26 -13.96
CA SER A 206 36.30 7.38 -14.25
C SER A 206 36.60 7.42 -15.74
N THR A 207 35.81 6.75 -16.58
CA THR A 207 36.02 6.69 -18.04
C THR A 207 34.81 7.22 -18.80
N VAL A 208 35.08 7.82 -19.97
CA VAL A 208 34.02 8.28 -20.89
C VAL A 208 33.19 7.07 -21.32
N GLY A 209 31.88 7.26 -21.48
CA GLY A 209 30.91 6.22 -21.80
C GLY A 209 30.41 5.44 -20.59
N GLN A 210 30.98 5.63 -19.39
CA GLN A 210 30.48 4.97 -18.18
C GLN A 210 29.12 5.53 -17.77
N ILE A 211 28.23 4.60 -17.40
CA ILE A 211 26.88 4.87 -16.91
C ILE A 211 26.74 4.17 -15.55
N HIS A 212 26.28 4.91 -14.55
CA HIS A 212 25.95 4.39 -13.22
C HIS A 212 24.46 4.55 -12.93
N LEU A 213 23.86 3.54 -12.30
CA LEU A 213 22.55 3.62 -11.69
C LEU A 213 22.70 3.76 -10.17
N LEU A 214 22.02 4.74 -9.59
CA LEU A 214 22.02 4.99 -8.16
C LEU A 214 20.61 4.68 -7.64
N LYS A 215 20.54 3.71 -6.73
CA LYS A 215 19.35 3.42 -5.93
C LYS A 215 19.33 4.36 -4.71
N PRO A 216 18.15 4.81 -4.25
CA PRO A 216 18.09 5.69 -3.10
C PRO A 216 18.69 4.99 -1.88
N PHE A 217 19.43 5.73 -1.07
CA PHE A 217 20.11 5.25 0.14
C PHE A 217 21.18 4.17 -0.08
N ASN A 218 21.57 3.82 -1.31
CA ASN A 218 22.70 2.91 -1.53
C ASN A 218 24.02 3.69 -1.60
N LYS A 219 25.08 3.21 -0.92
CA LYS A 219 26.40 3.86 -0.91
C LYS A 219 27.17 3.68 -2.23
N ILE A 220 26.93 2.55 -2.90
CA ILE A 220 27.66 2.09 -4.07
C ILE A 220 26.73 2.19 -5.29
N PRO A 221 27.05 3.02 -6.30
CA PRO A 221 26.36 3.00 -7.58
C PRO A 221 26.55 1.66 -8.28
N VAL A 222 25.54 1.20 -9.00
CA VAL A 222 25.64 0.02 -9.85
C VAL A 222 26.20 0.47 -11.21
N PRO A 223 27.38 -0.02 -11.65
CA PRO A 223 27.90 0.32 -12.96
C PRO A 223 27.19 -0.47 -14.07
N CYS A 224 26.94 0.19 -15.20
CA CYS A 224 26.53 -0.49 -16.43
C CYS A 224 27.68 -1.42 -16.87
N PRO A 225 27.41 -2.71 -17.14
CA PRO A 225 28.46 -3.67 -17.47
C PRO A 225 29.11 -3.40 -18.83
N GLN A 226 28.40 -2.72 -19.74
CA GLN A 226 28.89 -2.41 -21.09
C GLN A 226 29.38 -0.98 -21.18
N ASN A 227 30.51 -0.78 -21.88
CA ASN A 227 31.03 0.53 -22.25
C ASN A 227 31.86 0.42 -23.54
N PRO A 228 31.45 1.04 -24.67
CA PRO A 228 30.24 1.86 -24.83
C PRO A 228 28.96 0.99 -24.81
N ALA A 229 27.91 1.49 -24.15
CA ALA A 229 26.62 0.81 -24.07
C ALA A 229 25.69 1.23 -25.23
N THR A 230 25.00 0.27 -25.85
CA THR A 230 23.93 0.56 -26.82
C THR A 230 22.61 0.91 -26.13
N VAL A 231 21.62 1.41 -26.89
CA VAL A 231 20.25 1.66 -26.39
C VAL A 231 19.68 0.43 -25.66
N ALA A 232 19.83 -0.75 -26.26
CA ALA A 232 19.33 -2.01 -25.69
C ALA A 232 20.08 -2.39 -24.40
N ASP A 233 21.39 -2.19 -24.35
CA ASP A 233 22.20 -2.47 -23.15
C ASP A 233 21.76 -1.59 -21.97
N ILE A 234 21.54 -0.30 -22.21
CA ILE A 234 21.12 0.66 -21.19
C ILE A 234 19.70 0.34 -20.72
N GLU A 235 18.76 0.06 -21.62
CA GLU A 235 17.39 -0.33 -21.27
C GLU A 235 17.36 -1.61 -20.42
N ALA A 236 18.09 -2.65 -20.84
CA ALA A 236 18.20 -3.91 -20.09
C ALA A 236 18.84 -3.71 -18.72
N PHE A 237 19.91 -2.91 -18.67
CA PHE A 237 20.61 -2.56 -17.42
C PHE A 237 19.69 -1.84 -16.43
N ILE A 238 18.94 -0.84 -16.88
CA ILE A 238 18.00 -0.10 -16.01
C ILE A 238 16.87 -1.03 -15.54
N LYS A 239 16.30 -1.84 -16.45
CA LYS A 239 15.21 -2.77 -16.12
C LYS A 239 15.64 -3.78 -15.05
N ALA A 240 16.83 -4.36 -15.19
CA ALA A 240 17.38 -5.31 -14.22
C ALA A 240 17.66 -4.70 -12.84
N ASN A 241 17.81 -3.37 -12.75
CA ASN A 241 18.24 -2.67 -11.54
C ASN A 241 17.20 -1.66 -11.01
N LYS A 242 15.95 -1.69 -11.49
CA LYS A 242 14.91 -0.72 -11.12
C LYS A 242 14.48 -0.80 -9.64
N GLY A 243 14.54 -1.98 -9.02
CA GLY A 243 14.07 -2.20 -7.65
C GLY A 243 14.93 -1.51 -6.59
N SER A 244 14.27 -0.92 -5.59
CA SER A 244 14.88 -0.34 -4.39
C SER A 244 14.50 -1.15 -3.15
N LEU A 245 15.39 -1.22 -2.16
CA LEU A 245 15.10 -1.81 -0.86
C LEU A 245 14.13 -0.92 -0.07
N LEU A 246 14.31 0.42 -0.14
CA LEU A 246 13.45 1.40 0.50
C LEU A 246 12.85 2.32 -0.55
N SER A 247 11.52 2.44 -0.54
CA SER A 247 10.75 3.31 -1.43
C SER A 247 9.81 4.18 -0.61
N LYS A 248 9.74 5.48 -0.93
CA LYS A 248 8.79 6.41 -0.31
C LYS A 248 7.52 6.51 -1.15
N ILE A 249 6.37 6.23 -0.54
CA ILE A 249 5.07 6.45 -1.19
C ILE A 249 4.69 7.93 -1.12
N ASN A 250 4.10 8.45 -2.20
CA ASN A 250 3.67 9.84 -2.32
C ASN A 250 2.52 9.99 -3.34
N GLU A 251 1.99 11.20 -3.51
CA GLU A 251 0.86 11.45 -4.41
C GLU A 251 1.14 11.14 -5.90
N GLN A 252 2.39 10.93 -6.31
CA GLN A 252 2.79 10.72 -7.70
C GLN A 252 3.00 9.24 -8.07
N ASN A 253 3.11 8.36 -7.07
CA ASN A 253 3.36 6.92 -7.27
C ASN A 253 2.38 6.02 -6.50
N LEU A 254 1.31 6.56 -5.92
CA LEU A 254 0.33 5.84 -5.09
C LEU A 254 -0.17 4.51 -5.70
N TYR A 255 -0.31 4.43 -7.03
CA TYR A 255 -0.77 3.25 -7.76
C TYR A 255 0.35 2.58 -8.57
N ASP A 256 1.62 2.82 -8.23
CA ASP A 256 2.75 2.22 -8.96
C ASP A 256 2.88 0.75 -8.55
N PRO A 257 2.66 -0.21 -9.46
CA PRO A 257 2.72 -1.63 -9.14
C PRO A 257 4.12 -2.09 -8.71
N SER A 258 5.16 -1.29 -8.97
CA SER A 258 6.53 -1.60 -8.54
C SER A 258 6.84 -1.19 -7.09
N LEU A 259 5.91 -0.53 -6.39
CA LEU A 259 6.10 -0.22 -4.97
C LEU A 259 6.07 -1.46 -4.09
N ILE A 260 5.16 -2.39 -4.37
CA ILE A 260 4.98 -3.65 -3.63
C ILE A 260 5.42 -4.79 -4.53
N ASP A 261 6.47 -5.51 -4.11
CA ASP A 261 6.94 -6.70 -4.81
C ASP A 261 6.37 -7.96 -4.13
N PRO A 262 5.44 -8.70 -4.76
CA PRO A 262 4.81 -9.88 -4.16
C PRO A 262 5.79 -11.02 -3.88
N SER A 263 6.98 -11.00 -4.50
CA SER A 263 8.02 -12.00 -4.27
C SER A 263 8.88 -11.70 -3.04
N LYS A 264 8.69 -10.53 -2.43
CA LYS A 264 9.46 -10.03 -1.29
C LYS A 264 8.59 -9.87 -0.06
N ILE A 265 9.24 -9.83 1.09
CA ILE A 265 8.57 -9.53 2.36
C ILE A 265 8.35 -8.02 2.42
N LEU A 266 7.08 -7.61 2.48
CA LEU A 266 6.69 -6.23 2.63
C LEU A 266 6.94 -5.76 4.07
N ILE A 267 7.75 -4.71 4.20
CA ILE A 267 7.99 -4.01 5.46
C ILE A 267 7.37 -2.62 5.36
N LEU A 268 6.49 -2.28 6.29
CA LEU A 268 5.91 -0.96 6.41
C LEU A 268 6.69 -0.15 7.45
N ALA A 269 7.10 1.05 7.08
CA ALA A 269 7.70 2.04 7.96
C ALA A 269 6.83 3.29 7.92
N VAL A 270 6.13 3.59 9.01
CA VAL A 270 5.21 4.73 9.10
C VAL A 270 5.77 5.74 10.08
N GLY A 271 5.97 6.98 9.63
CA GLY A 271 6.52 8.02 10.48
C GLY A 271 6.44 9.41 9.86
N GLU A 272 6.50 10.42 10.72
CA GLU A 272 6.46 11.82 10.30
C GLU A 272 7.86 12.43 10.31
N GLU A 273 8.45 12.67 9.15
CA GLU A 273 9.81 13.22 9.03
C GLU A 273 9.96 14.61 9.65
N THR A 274 8.87 15.39 9.67
CA THR A 274 8.86 16.73 10.26
C THR A 274 8.74 16.73 11.79
N SER A 275 8.41 15.57 12.39
CA SER A 275 8.44 15.39 13.84
C SER A 275 9.84 15.03 14.33
N SER A 276 10.16 15.34 15.59
CA SER A 276 11.47 15.01 16.18
C SER A 276 11.75 13.50 16.17
N LEU A 277 10.77 12.71 16.60
CA LEU A 277 10.89 11.25 16.67
C LEU A 277 10.84 10.60 15.29
N GLY A 278 9.90 11.00 14.42
CA GLY A 278 9.76 10.43 13.08
C GLY A 278 10.93 10.79 12.16
N GLY A 279 11.46 12.02 12.23
CA GLY A 279 12.69 12.40 11.52
C GLY A 279 13.92 11.63 12.00
N TYR A 280 14.05 11.40 13.31
CA TYR A 280 15.08 10.52 13.87
C TYR A 280 14.92 9.08 13.38
N PHE A 281 13.70 8.56 13.38
CA PHE A 281 13.39 7.20 12.94
C PHE A 281 13.68 7.00 11.44
N TYR A 282 13.27 7.95 10.59
CA TYR A 282 13.60 7.94 9.15
C TYR A 282 15.12 7.89 8.93
N ARG A 283 15.88 8.67 9.71
CA ARG A 283 17.35 8.65 9.68
C ARG A 283 17.91 7.27 10.05
N LEU A 284 17.33 6.58 11.03
CA LEU A 284 17.74 5.22 11.39
C LEU A 284 17.43 4.22 10.26
N VAL A 285 16.22 4.22 9.71
CA VAL A 285 15.82 3.31 8.63
C VAL A 285 16.68 3.52 7.37
N THR A 286 16.91 4.77 6.97
CA THR A 286 17.79 5.07 5.83
C THR A 286 19.25 4.69 6.10
N LYS A 287 19.74 4.81 7.35
CA LYS A 287 21.08 4.36 7.75
C LYS A 287 21.20 2.84 7.78
N LEU A 288 20.15 2.13 8.19
CA LEU A 288 20.04 0.66 8.13
C LEU A 288 20.17 0.15 6.70
N VAL A 289 19.42 0.74 5.77
CA VAL A 289 19.49 0.45 4.31
C VAL A 289 20.90 0.72 3.76
N ARG A 290 21.48 1.88 4.10
CA ARG A 290 22.85 2.27 3.73
C ARG A 290 23.93 1.30 4.23
N ASN A 291 23.69 0.66 5.37
CA ASN A 291 24.64 -0.27 5.97
C ASN A 291 24.51 -1.69 5.42
N ASN A 292 23.37 -2.02 4.79
CA ASN A 292 23.04 -3.34 4.27
C ASN A 292 22.98 -3.38 2.73
N THR A 293 23.64 -2.45 2.02
CA THR A 293 23.62 -2.39 0.54
C THR A 293 24.16 -3.65 -0.14
N GLU A 294 25.08 -4.38 0.50
CA GLU A 294 25.69 -5.61 -0.03
C GLU A 294 25.15 -6.88 0.68
N ASN A 295 24.10 -6.75 1.48
CA ASN A 295 23.53 -7.86 2.24
C ASN A 295 22.44 -8.57 1.42
N ALA A 296 22.74 -9.77 0.92
CA ALA A 296 21.83 -10.58 0.11
C ALA A 296 20.52 -10.94 0.83
N GLU A 297 20.52 -11.05 2.17
CA GLU A 297 19.30 -11.34 2.92
C GLU A 297 18.31 -10.17 2.87
N PHE A 298 18.81 -8.94 2.85
CA PHE A 298 17.99 -7.74 2.74
C PHE A 298 17.38 -7.57 1.34
N GLU A 299 17.91 -8.24 0.31
CA GLU A 299 17.31 -8.23 -1.02
C GLU A 299 15.92 -8.89 -1.06
N LYS A 300 15.62 -9.74 -0.06
CA LYS A 300 14.30 -10.38 0.14
C LYS A 300 13.25 -9.41 0.70
N LEU A 301 13.65 -8.21 1.13
CA LEU A 301 12.77 -7.22 1.73
C LEU A 301 12.36 -6.15 0.72
N ASN A 302 11.17 -5.60 0.91
CA ASN A 302 10.66 -4.42 0.24
C ASN A 302 10.10 -3.47 1.31
N ILE A 303 10.86 -2.41 1.64
CA ILE A 303 10.49 -1.44 2.67
C ILE A 303 9.77 -0.26 2.03
N ILE A 304 8.56 0.03 2.52
CA ILE A 304 7.77 1.19 2.10
C ILE A 304 7.70 2.19 3.24
N TRP A 305 8.23 3.39 3.00
CA TRP A 305 8.06 4.53 3.90
C TRP A 305 6.76 5.27 3.59
N ILE A 306 5.87 5.33 4.58
CA ILE A 306 4.60 6.05 4.54
C ILE A 306 4.71 7.30 5.40
N GLU A 307 4.41 8.45 4.78
CA GLU A 307 4.37 9.75 5.44
C GLU A 307 2.91 10.14 5.71
N PRO A 308 2.43 10.08 6.96
CA PRO A 308 1.06 10.43 7.31
C PRO A 308 0.64 11.82 6.86
N GLN A 309 1.56 12.79 6.86
CA GLN A 309 1.27 14.15 6.40
C GLN A 309 0.96 14.25 4.90
N ILE A 310 1.44 13.29 4.08
CA ILE A 310 1.06 13.18 2.68
C ILE A 310 -0.31 12.50 2.53
N PHE A 311 -0.63 11.56 3.43
CA PHE A 311 -1.86 10.78 3.44
C PHE A 311 -2.63 10.94 4.77
N PRO A 312 -3.14 12.14 5.08
CA PRO A 312 -3.61 12.48 6.43
C PRO A 312 -4.80 11.64 6.90
N THR A 313 -5.55 11.03 5.97
CA THR A 313 -6.61 10.06 6.29
C THR A 313 -6.10 8.94 7.18
N ILE A 314 -4.83 8.56 7.07
CA ILE A 314 -4.24 7.51 7.91
C ILE A 314 -4.39 7.79 9.41
N HIS A 315 -4.33 9.05 9.84
CA HIS A 315 -4.54 9.43 11.25
C HIS A 315 -5.96 9.20 11.72
N LEU A 316 -6.93 9.23 10.80
CA LEU A 316 -8.35 9.05 11.11
C LEU A 316 -8.75 7.57 11.17
N VAL A 317 -7.94 6.69 10.57
CA VAL A 317 -8.21 5.25 10.45
C VAL A 317 -7.13 4.42 11.16
N MET A 318 -6.32 5.01 12.05
CA MET A 318 -5.28 4.26 12.77
C MET A 318 -5.88 3.14 13.62
N ASP A 319 -7.04 3.36 14.22
CA ASP A 319 -7.74 2.35 15.02
C ASP A 319 -8.19 1.18 14.12
N ASP A 320 -8.74 1.48 12.94
CA ASP A 320 -9.08 0.46 11.93
C ASP A 320 -7.83 -0.29 11.45
N LEU A 321 -6.71 0.39 11.26
CA LEU A 321 -5.46 -0.22 10.82
C LEU A 321 -4.81 -1.09 11.91
N GLU A 322 -4.97 -0.72 13.17
CA GLU A 322 -4.55 -1.51 14.33
C GLU A 322 -5.37 -2.80 14.41
N THR A 323 -6.69 -2.70 14.30
CA THR A 323 -7.58 -3.88 14.36
C THR A 323 -7.46 -4.77 13.12
N THR A 324 -7.39 -4.19 11.92
CA THR A 324 -7.40 -4.97 10.66
C THR A 324 -6.03 -5.45 10.21
N LEU A 325 -4.96 -4.70 10.47
CA LEU A 325 -3.61 -4.99 9.97
C LEU A 325 -2.56 -5.10 11.09
N GLY A 326 -2.96 -4.93 12.36
CA GLY A 326 -2.05 -4.93 13.49
C GLY A 326 -1.12 -3.72 13.55
N ILE A 327 -1.34 -2.68 12.73
CA ILE A 327 -0.47 -1.51 12.67
C ILE A 327 -0.57 -0.75 14.01
N PRO A 328 0.52 -0.55 14.75
CA PRO A 328 0.47 0.19 16.01
C PRO A 328 -0.08 1.60 15.81
N ASN A 329 -1.06 1.99 16.63
CA ASN A 329 -1.65 3.33 16.63
C ASN A 329 -0.68 4.45 17.08
N LYS A 330 0.50 4.08 17.60
CA LYS A 330 1.59 4.99 17.98
C LYS A 330 2.66 5.03 16.91
N LEU A 331 2.97 6.24 16.45
CA LEU A 331 4.04 6.47 15.48
C LEU A 331 5.35 6.87 16.17
N PRO A 332 6.51 6.46 15.62
CA PRO A 332 6.68 5.70 14.38
C PRO A 332 6.33 4.21 14.55
N ALA A 333 5.87 3.58 13.46
CA ALA A 333 5.59 2.16 13.38
C ALA A 333 6.50 1.48 12.35
N PHE A 334 6.94 0.26 12.66
CA PHE A 334 7.82 -0.51 11.79
C PHE A 334 7.50 -2.00 11.90
N GLY A 335 7.09 -2.62 10.80
CA GLY A 335 6.61 -3.99 10.84
C GLY A 335 6.58 -4.68 9.49
N ALA A 336 6.53 -6.00 9.54
CA ALA A 336 6.32 -6.85 8.38
C ALA A 336 4.82 -7.14 8.22
N LEU A 337 4.35 -7.09 6.99
CA LEU A 337 2.96 -7.35 6.64
C LEU A 337 2.92 -8.38 5.51
N ASN A 338 2.21 -9.49 5.73
CA ASN A 338 1.89 -10.46 4.70
C ASN A 338 0.38 -10.50 4.50
N VAL A 339 -0.09 -9.79 3.48
CA VAL A 339 -1.51 -9.71 3.14
C VAL A 339 -2.06 -11.04 2.60
N THR A 340 -1.20 -11.90 2.04
CA THR A 340 -1.62 -13.21 1.50
C THR A 340 -1.86 -14.21 2.62
N THR A 341 -1.01 -14.23 3.65
CA THR A 341 -1.17 -15.13 4.81
C THR A 341 -1.93 -14.49 5.96
N LEU A 342 -2.38 -13.24 5.79
CA LEU A 342 -3.03 -12.44 6.82
C LEU A 342 -2.24 -12.45 8.12
N GLN A 343 -0.96 -12.10 8.03
CA GLN A 343 -0.04 -12.07 9.16
C GLN A 343 0.70 -10.73 9.25
N SER A 344 0.92 -10.25 10.46
CA SER A 344 1.76 -9.09 10.73
C SER A 344 2.70 -9.31 11.91
N SER A 345 3.84 -8.65 11.88
CA SER A 345 4.81 -8.61 12.97
C SER A 345 5.29 -7.18 13.13
N TRP A 346 5.23 -6.63 14.34
CA TRP A 346 5.56 -5.22 14.58
C TRP A 346 6.63 -5.07 15.64
N LEU A 347 7.63 -4.23 15.35
CA LEU A 347 8.63 -3.83 16.33
C LEU A 347 8.00 -2.91 17.36
N ASN A 348 8.23 -3.18 18.64
CA ASN A 348 7.89 -2.24 19.70
C ASN A 348 8.85 -1.04 19.67
N THR A 349 8.50 0.01 18.92
CA THR A 349 9.33 1.20 18.72
C THR A 349 9.53 2.04 19.98
N SER A 350 8.73 1.83 21.04
CA SER A 350 8.93 2.49 22.33
C SER A 350 10.21 2.05 23.06
N THR A 351 10.81 0.93 22.64
CA THR A 351 12.07 0.42 23.18
C THR A 351 13.30 1.16 22.63
N LEU A 352 13.15 1.96 21.56
CA LEU A 352 14.25 2.66 20.93
C LEU A 352 14.74 3.83 21.79
N ASN A 353 16.04 3.89 22.06
CA ASN A 353 16.64 5.00 22.78
C ASN A 353 16.83 6.22 21.86
N CYS A 354 15.93 7.20 21.96
CA CYS A 354 15.89 8.34 21.06
C CYS A 354 16.63 9.58 21.59
N SER A 355 17.66 9.39 22.43
CA SER A 355 18.54 10.48 22.90
C SER A 355 19.33 11.18 21.78
N GLY A 356 19.49 10.51 20.63
CA GLY A 356 20.14 11.05 19.43
C GLY A 356 21.67 10.97 19.42
N ASP A 357 22.30 10.33 20.42
CA ASP A 357 23.74 10.12 20.46
C ASP A 357 24.20 8.90 19.63
N LYS A 358 25.52 8.81 19.36
CA LYS A 358 26.08 7.77 18.48
C LYS A 358 25.95 6.34 19.04
N LEU A 359 25.99 6.17 20.36
CA LEU A 359 25.86 4.85 20.99
C LEU A 359 24.43 4.36 20.86
N SER A 360 23.48 5.24 21.19
CA SER A 360 22.04 4.96 21.05
C SER A 360 21.66 4.67 19.60
N ASP A 361 22.23 5.41 18.64
CA ASP A 361 22.11 5.12 17.21
C ASP A 361 22.58 3.69 16.85
N ALA A 362 23.71 3.23 17.41
CA ALA A 362 24.25 1.90 17.11
C ALA A 362 23.37 0.79 17.67
N VAL A 363 22.92 0.94 18.92
CA VAL A 363 22.01 -0.01 19.59
C VAL A 363 20.66 -0.07 18.86
N ASN A 364 20.08 1.07 18.50
CA ASN A 364 18.81 1.10 17.77
C ASN A 364 18.91 0.45 16.38
N LEU A 365 20.05 0.60 15.69
CA LEU A 365 20.28 -0.08 14.41
C LEU A 365 20.38 -1.60 14.58
N GLU A 366 20.97 -2.07 15.67
CA GLU A 366 21.04 -3.50 16.01
C GLU A 366 19.63 -4.07 16.26
N ILE A 367 18.79 -3.36 17.04
CA ILE A 367 17.38 -3.73 17.27
C ILE A 367 16.61 -3.84 15.95
N LEU A 368 16.73 -2.85 15.06
CA LEU A 368 16.07 -2.87 13.75
C LEU A 368 16.56 -4.05 12.88
N GLN A 369 17.86 -4.32 12.92
CA GLN A 369 18.47 -5.41 12.17
C GLN A 369 18.04 -6.79 12.71
N GLU A 370 18.00 -6.96 14.03
CA GLU A 370 17.53 -8.18 14.69
C GLU A 370 16.07 -8.47 14.35
N PHE A 371 15.21 -7.44 14.40
CA PHE A 371 13.81 -7.56 13.99
C PHE A 371 13.69 -8.02 12.54
N LEU A 372 14.37 -7.37 11.60
CA LEU A 372 14.31 -7.74 10.18
C LEU A 372 14.86 -9.14 9.93
N ASN A 373 15.96 -9.53 10.58
CA ASN A 373 16.48 -10.89 10.50
C ASN A 373 15.48 -11.90 11.03
N GLY A 374 14.77 -11.56 12.12
CA GLY A 374 13.74 -12.42 12.68
C GLY A 374 12.56 -12.63 11.73
N VAL A 375 12.17 -11.57 11.00
CA VAL A 375 11.18 -11.65 9.91
C VAL A 375 11.70 -12.54 8.77
N ILE A 376 12.93 -12.32 8.29
CA ILE A 376 13.52 -13.07 7.15
C ILE A 376 13.64 -14.57 7.49
N THR A 377 14.02 -14.88 8.72
CA THR A 377 14.27 -16.26 9.19
C THR A 377 13.02 -16.95 9.76
N ASN A 378 11.87 -16.27 9.78
CA ASN A 378 10.63 -16.75 10.40
C ASN A 378 10.80 -17.17 11.88
N THR A 379 11.67 -16.50 12.63
CA THR A 379 11.85 -16.74 14.08
C THR A 379 10.92 -15.90 14.94
N LEU A 380 10.34 -14.83 14.37
CA LEU A 380 9.25 -14.08 15.00
C LEU A 380 7.94 -14.84 14.84
N ILE A 381 7.11 -14.85 15.90
CA ILE A 381 5.74 -15.35 15.84
C ILE A 381 4.85 -14.21 15.32
N PRO A 382 4.33 -14.31 14.08
CA PRO A 382 3.44 -13.29 13.55
C PRO A 382 2.05 -13.37 14.20
N VAL A 383 1.40 -12.22 14.32
CA VAL A 383 0.01 -12.09 14.72
C VAL A 383 -0.86 -12.26 13.47
N ARG A 384 -1.93 -13.06 13.55
CA ARG A 384 -2.96 -13.13 12.50
C ARG A 384 -3.74 -11.82 12.46
N ILE A 385 -4.04 -11.33 11.27
CA ILE A 385 -4.73 -10.05 11.04
C ILE A 385 -5.97 -10.25 10.17
N GLY A 386 -6.87 -9.27 10.16
CA GLY A 386 -8.12 -9.31 9.39
C GLY A 386 -9.37 -9.44 10.27
N ALA A 387 -10.54 -9.46 9.62
CA ALA A 387 -11.82 -9.52 10.32
C ALA A 387 -12.00 -10.84 11.09
N GLN A 388 -12.77 -10.81 12.17
CA GLN A 388 -13.17 -12.02 12.88
C GLN A 388 -13.96 -12.94 11.93
N THR A 389 -13.66 -14.25 11.95
CA THR A 389 -14.39 -15.25 11.14
C THR A 389 -14.50 -16.59 11.85
N PHE A 390 -15.54 -17.38 11.52
CA PHE A 390 -15.66 -18.74 12.04
C PHE A 390 -14.68 -19.70 11.35
N VAL A 391 -13.82 -20.34 12.15
CA VAL A 391 -13.03 -21.51 11.75
C VAL A 391 -13.87 -22.79 11.89
N GLN A 392 -14.61 -22.90 12.98
CA GLN A 392 -15.55 -23.99 13.23
C GLN A 392 -16.86 -23.44 13.79
N THR A 393 -17.97 -24.04 13.35
CA THR A 393 -19.32 -23.72 13.84
C THR A 393 -19.95 -24.97 14.45
N PRO A 394 -20.89 -24.80 15.40
CA PRO A 394 -21.51 -25.95 16.03
C PRO A 394 -22.36 -26.71 15.03
N THR A 395 -22.41 -28.03 15.22
CA THR A 395 -23.20 -28.94 14.39
C THR A 395 -24.27 -29.62 15.22
N SER A 396 -25.39 -29.93 14.57
CA SER A 396 -26.49 -30.65 15.23
C SER A 396 -26.04 -32.06 15.61
N GLN A 397 -26.35 -32.49 16.83
CA GLN A 397 -25.90 -33.77 17.35
C GLN A 397 -26.98 -34.45 18.21
N THR A 398 -26.95 -35.78 18.23
CA THR A 398 -27.80 -36.60 19.08
C THR A 398 -26.92 -37.39 20.04
N VAL A 399 -27.20 -37.28 21.33
CA VAL A 399 -26.38 -37.88 22.38
C VAL A 399 -27.25 -38.63 23.39
N VAL A 400 -26.62 -39.51 24.16
CA VAL A 400 -27.31 -40.25 25.22
C VAL A 400 -27.28 -39.43 26.50
N GLU A 401 -28.34 -39.50 27.30
CA GLU A 401 -28.39 -38.83 28.60
C GLU A 401 -27.20 -39.20 29.50
N ASN A 402 -26.68 -38.21 30.21
CA ASN A 402 -25.46 -38.25 31.03
C ASN A 402 -24.12 -38.30 30.27
N SER A 403 -24.11 -38.20 28.94
CA SER A 403 -22.86 -38.00 28.20
C SER A 403 -22.37 -36.56 28.29
N ASP A 404 -21.05 -36.36 28.22
CA ASP A 404 -20.47 -35.04 28.00
C ASP A 404 -20.51 -34.69 26.51
N VAL A 405 -20.83 -33.44 26.22
CA VAL A 405 -21.06 -32.94 24.85
C VAL A 405 -20.20 -31.73 24.61
N VAL A 406 -19.62 -31.63 23.41
CA VAL A 406 -18.92 -30.43 22.96
C VAL A 406 -19.66 -29.84 21.77
N LEU A 407 -19.97 -28.56 21.85
CA LEU A 407 -20.44 -27.75 20.73
C LEU A 407 -19.26 -26.89 20.26
N GLU A 408 -18.66 -27.30 19.14
CA GLU A 408 -17.49 -26.61 18.58
C GLU A 408 -17.86 -25.19 18.16
N CYS A 409 -17.05 -24.22 18.56
CA CYS A 409 -17.12 -22.86 18.06
C CYS A 409 -15.75 -22.22 18.16
N VAL A 410 -15.06 -22.10 17.03
CA VAL A 410 -13.70 -21.57 16.98
C VAL A 410 -13.67 -20.38 16.03
N ILE A 411 -13.13 -19.27 16.51
CA ILE A 411 -13.04 -17.98 15.84
C ILE A 411 -11.57 -17.69 15.52
N GLU A 412 -11.32 -17.21 14.30
CA GLU A 412 -10.06 -16.59 13.92
C GLU A 412 -10.18 -15.07 14.06
N ASN A 413 -9.14 -14.42 14.60
CA ASN A 413 -9.09 -12.98 14.89
C ASN A 413 -10.23 -12.48 15.80
N PRO A 414 -10.47 -13.10 16.98
CA PRO A 414 -11.57 -12.69 17.85
C PRO A 414 -11.40 -11.23 18.30
N VAL A 415 -12.44 -10.41 18.13
CA VAL A 415 -12.45 -9.00 18.57
C VAL A 415 -13.26 -8.84 19.85
N GLY A 416 -14.44 -9.46 19.89
CA GLY A 416 -15.35 -9.38 21.03
C GLY A 416 -15.34 -10.62 21.92
N ASP A 417 -16.21 -10.60 22.92
CA ASP A 417 -16.45 -11.72 23.83
C ASP A 417 -17.28 -12.83 23.17
N CYS A 418 -16.97 -14.08 23.48
CA CYS A 418 -17.77 -15.25 23.14
C CYS A 418 -19.08 -15.30 23.96
N LEU A 419 -20.18 -15.68 23.32
CA LEU A 419 -21.46 -15.94 23.96
C LEU A 419 -22.22 -17.08 23.29
N TRP A 420 -23.11 -17.68 24.07
CA TRP A 420 -24.00 -18.74 23.60
C TRP A 420 -25.44 -18.34 23.79
N LEU A 421 -26.27 -18.70 22.82
CA LEU A 421 -27.72 -18.64 22.92
C LEU A 421 -28.29 -20.05 22.90
N LYS A 422 -29.23 -20.31 23.82
CA LYS A 422 -30.03 -21.53 23.85
C LYS A 422 -31.50 -21.18 23.65
N ASP A 423 -32.12 -21.72 22.61
CA ASP A 423 -33.52 -21.48 22.24
C ASP A 423 -33.85 -19.97 22.18
N GLY A 424 -32.93 -19.19 21.60
CA GLY A 424 -33.02 -17.74 21.47
C GLY A 424 -32.74 -16.94 22.76
N ARG A 425 -32.39 -17.60 23.88
CA ARG A 425 -32.03 -16.94 25.14
C ARG A 425 -30.51 -16.90 25.31
N ASN A 426 -29.96 -15.70 25.49
CA ASN A 426 -28.55 -15.51 25.80
C ASN A 426 -28.22 -16.08 27.19
N ILE A 427 -27.32 -17.07 27.25
CA ILE A 427 -26.84 -17.64 28.52
C ILE A 427 -25.66 -16.85 29.13
N GLY A 428 -25.10 -15.91 28.38
CA GLY A 428 -24.09 -14.94 28.81
C GLY A 428 -22.65 -15.42 28.60
N TYR A 429 -21.69 -14.50 28.82
CA TYR A 429 -20.24 -14.75 28.73
C TYR A 429 -19.67 -15.44 29.99
N ASN A 430 -20.32 -15.26 31.15
CA ASN A 430 -19.95 -15.93 32.40
C ASN A 430 -20.73 -17.25 32.54
N LEU A 431 -20.07 -18.35 32.19
CA LEU A 431 -20.58 -19.72 32.32
C LEU A 431 -20.53 -20.25 33.75
N ASP A 432 -19.78 -19.63 34.68
CA ASP A 432 -19.65 -20.08 36.08
C ASP A 432 -20.99 -20.11 36.83
N ARG A 433 -21.99 -19.40 36.32
CA ARG A 433 -23.37 -19.42 36.83
C ARG A 433 -24.10 -20.74 36.56
N TYR A 434 -23.58 -21.57 35.66
CA TYR A 434 -24.12 -22.86 35.27
C TYR A 434 -23.10 -23.95 35.55
N PRO A 435 -23.29 -24.79 36.59
CA PRO A 435 -22.28 -25.73 37.05
C PRO A 435 -21.95 -26.85 36.04
N HIS A 436 -22.77 -27.02 34.99
CA HIS A 436 -22.60 -28.05 33.96
C HIS A 436 -22.17 -27.50 32.59
N TYR A 437 -21.90 -26.21 32.48
CA TYR A 437 -21.36 -25.57 31.27
C TYR A 437 -19.93 -25.10 31.52
N ASN A 438 -19.03 -25.41 30.60
CA ASN A 438 -17.63 -24.97 30.66
C ASN A 438 -17.14 -24.57 29.28
N TRP A 439 -16.22 -23.61 29.22
CA TRP A 439 -15.45 -23.36 28.00
C TRP A 439 -14.47 -24.51 27.77
N ARG A 440 -14.38 -25.01 26.54
CA ARG A 440 -13.42 -26.06 26.19
C ARG A 440 -11.98 -25.54 26.23
N GLY A 441 -11.76 -24.36 25.67
CA GLY A 441 -10.46 -23.74 25.51
C GLY A 441 -10.44 -22.30 26.01
N ASP A 442 -9.40 -21.57 25.60
CA ASP A 442 -9.26 -20.16 25.93
C ASP A 442 -10.06 -19.30 24.96
N HIS A 443 -11.25 -18.91 25.40
CA HIS A 443 -12.17 -18.05 24.68
C HIS A 443 -11.58 -16.67 24.33
N LEU A 444 -10.57 -16.18 25.08
CA LEU A 444 -9.85 -14.94 24.73
C LEU A 444 -9.00 -15.09 23.47
N THR A 445 -8.63 -16.31 23.13
CA THR A 445 -7.86 -16.64 21.91
C THR A 445 -8.74 -17.18 20.78
N GLY A 446 -10.07 -17.18 20.97
CA GLY A 446 -11.06 -17.52 19.94
C GLY A 446 -11.64 -18.93 20.04
N ASP A 447 -11.28 -19.75 21.03
CA ASP A 447 -11.97 -21.02 21.27
C ASP A 447 -13.22 -20.80 22.16
N CYS A 448 -14.33 -20.46 21.50
CA CYS A 448 -15.65 -20.30 22.09
C CYS A 448 -16.41 -21.63 22.26
N SER A 449 -15.75 -22.79 22.18
CA SER A 449 -16.46 -24.08 22.21
C SER A 449 -17.06 -24.37 23.59
N LEU A 450 -18.31 -24.80 23.62
CA LEU A 450 -19.06 -25.08 24.84
C LEU A 450 -19.04 -26.56 25.18
N VAL A 451 -18.61 -26.90 26.40
CA VAL A 451 -18.70 -28.22 26.99
C VAL A 451 -19.92 -28.28 27.89
N ILE A 452 -20.82 -29.23 27.63
CA ILE A 452 -21.98 -29.54 28.46
C ILE A 452 -21.72 -30.87 29.17
N SER A 453 -21.48 -30.83 30.47
CA SER A 453 -21.23 -32.02 31.27
C SER A 453 -22.53 -32.69 31.70
N SER A 454 -22.59 -34.02 31.62
CA SER A 454 -23.76 -34.82 32.01
C SER A 454 -25.06 -34.27 31.38
N ALA A 455 -25.11 -34.25 30.05
CA ALA A 455 -26.23 -33.68 29.30
C ALA A 455 -27.55 -34.35 29.70
N THR A 456 -28.54 -33.53 30.10
CA THR A 456 -29.81 -34.01 30.69
C THR A 456 -31.00 -33.75 29.77
N LEU A 457 -31.86 -34.75 29.61
CA LEU A 457 -33.07 -34.65 28.80
C LEU A 457 -34.01 -33.57 29.35
N GLY A 458 -34.45 -32.65 28.48
CA GLY A 458 -35.34 -31.54 28.84
C GLY A 458 -34.65 -30.30 29.41
N ARG A 459 -33.41 -30.42 29.90
CA ARG A 459 -32.59 -29.27 30.33
C ARG A 459 -31.75 -28.72 29.18
N ASP A 460 -31.00 -29.58 28.48
CA ASP A 460 -29.98 -29.16 27.51
C ASP A 460 -30.43 -29.34 26.05
N ASN A 461 -31.54 -30.05 25.80
CA ASN A 461 -32.16 -30.11 24.48
C ASN A 461 -32.54 -28.71 23.99
N GLY A 462 -32.33 -28.45 22.71
CA GLY A 462 -32.71 -27.18 22.10
C GLY A 462 -31.86 -26.82 20.90
N GLU A 463 -32.07 -25.59 20.43
CA GLU A 463 -31.24 -24.95 19.43
C GLU A 463 -30.15 -24.11 20.11
N TRP A 464 -28.92 -24.37 19.72
CA TRP A 464 -27.73 -23.73 20.24
C TRP A 464 -27.08 -22.89 19.17
N ILE A 465 -26.76 -21.64 19.50
CA ILE A 465 -26.11 -20.70 18.59
C ILE A 465 -24.89 -20.15 19.32
N CYS A 466 -23.74 -20.22 18.67
CA CYS A 466 -22.54 -19.52 19.10
C CYS A 466 -22.54 -18.12 18.50
N GLU A 467 -22.23 -17.12 19.30
CA GLU A 467 -22.08 -15.75 18.86
C GLU A 467 -20.78 -15.18 19.45
N ILE A 468 -20.11 -14.32 18.69
CA ILE A 468 -19.01 -13.50 19.21
C ILE A 468 -19.36 -12.06 18.95
N THR A 469 -19.32 -11.24 20.02
CA THR A 469 -19.64 -9.82 19.90
C THR A 469 -18.70 -9.13 18.93
N GLY A 470 -19.15 -7.98 18.44
CA GLY A 470 -18.39 -7.12 17.55
C GLY A 470 -18.25 -5.73 18.13
N ASP A 471 -17.49 -4.89 17.43
CA ASP A 471 -17.41 -3.45 17.68
C ASP A 471 -18.02 -2.68 16.49
N GLN A 472 -17.66 -1.41 16.33
CA GLN A 472 -18.17 -0.57 15.26
C GLN A 472 -17.71 -1.05 13.86
N ASP A 473 -16.54 -1.67 13.79
CA ASP A 473 -15.83 -1.97 12.54
C ASP A 473 -15.83 -3.48 12.23
N ASN A 474 -16.04 -4.31 13.24
CA ASN A 474 -16.17 -5.76 13.14
C ASN A 474 -17.57 -6.17 13.62
N PRO A 475 -18.49 -6.58 12.71
CA PRO A 475 -19.83 -6.97 13.12
C PRO A 475 -19.80 -8.23 13.98
N THR A 476 -20.80 -8.35 14.85
CA THR A 476 -21.08 -9.59 15.61
C THR A 476 -21.22 -10.77 14.65
N LEU A 477 -20.51 -11.88 14.92
CA LEU A 477 -20.70 -13.11 14.16
C LEU A 477 -21.67 -14.02 14.89
N THR A 478 -22.68 -14.49 14.19
CA THR A 478 -23.67 -15.44 14.72
C THR A 478 -23.60 -16.73 13.89
N SER A 479 -23.43 -17.88 14.55
CA SER A 479 -23.37 -19.16 13.88
C SER A 479 -24.74 -19.60 13.36
N PRO A 480 -24.81 -20.53 12.39
CA PRO A 480 -26.03 -21.29 12.16
C PRO A 480 -26.49 -22.01 13.44
N PRO A 481 -27.81 -22.22 13.63
CA PRO A 481 -28.32 -22.95 14.79
C PRO A 481 -27.96 -24.44 14.71
N ALA A 482 -27.49 -24.98 15.83
CA ALA A 482 -27.19 -26.40 16.01
C ALA A 482 -28.19 -27.03 16.98
N LYS A 483 -28.86 -28.09 16.55
CA LYS A 483 -29.85 -28.78 17.37
C LYS A 483 -29.19 -29.87 18.21
N LEU A 484 -29.29 -29.77 19.53
CA LEU A 484 -28.86 -30.82 20.46
C LEU A 484 -30.08 -31.67 20.87
N LEU A 485 -30.06 -32.94 20.52
CA LEU A 485 -31.07 -33.92 20.91
C LEU A 485 -30.47 -34.92 21.91
N ILE A 486 -31.05 -34.98 23.10
CA ILE A 486 -30.68 -35.97 24.12
C ILE A 486 -31.69 -37.11 24.04
N THR A 487 -31.20 -38.34 24.11
CA THR A 487 -32.00 -39.57 24.07
C THR A 487 -31.77 -40.37 25.36
N ALA A 488 -32.80 -41.06 25.82
CA ALA A 488 -32.65 -41.98 26.95
C ALA A 488 -31.68 -43.11 26.58
N ALA A 489 -30.92 -43.59 27.56
CA ALA A 489 -30.07 -44.77 27.36
C ALA A 489 -30.93 -45.97 26.92
N PRO A 490 -30.48 -46.78 25.94
CA PRO A 490 -31.21 -47.97 25.56
C PRO A 490 -31.35 -48.91 26.77
N GLU A 491 -32.56 -49.39 27.03
CA GLU A 491 -32.81 -50.37 28.10
C GLU A 491 -31.92 -51.60 27.87
N PRO A 492 -31.21 -52.11 28.91
CA PRO A 492 -30.47 -53.35 28.77
C PRO A 492 -31.45 -54.49 28.47
N SER A 493 -31.23 -55.18 27.35
CA SER A 493 -31.98 -56.38 26.98
C SER A 493 -31.93 -57.38 28.14
N PRO A 494 -33.07 -57.96 28.57
CA PRO A 494 -33.10 -58.90 29.68
C PRO A 494 -32.20 -60.10 29.37
N SER A 495 -31.26 -60.37 30.28
CA SER A 495 -30.37 -61.53 30.23
C SER A 495 -31.20 -62.82 30.20
N GLU A 496 -31.12 -63.57 29.10
CA GLU A 496 -31.57 -64.97 29.07
C GLU A 496 -30.78 -65.77 30.12
N ASN A 497 -31.44 -66.10 31.22
CA ASN A 497 -30.96 -67.11 32.15
C ASN A 497 -31.00 -68.47 31.43
N VAL A 498 -29.89 -68.86 30.81
CA VAL A 498 -29.67 -70.26 30.41
C VAL A 498 -29.44 -71.06 31.69
N LYS A 499 -30.50 -71.73 32.16
CA LYS A 499 -30.35 -72.92 33.01
C LYS A 499 -29.74 -74.01 32.14
N THR A 500 -28.60 -74.54 32.58
CA THR A 500 -28.14 -75.86 32.15
C THR A 500 -27.96 -76.71 33.40
N GLU A 501 -28.57 -77.88 33.32
CA GLU A 501 -28.80 -78.89 34.36
C GLU A 501 -27.53 -79.55 34.93
#